data_AF-A0A5C4JJF4-F1
#
_entry.id   AF-A0A5C4JJF4-F1
#
_cell.length_a   1.000
_cell.length_b   1.000
_cell.length_c   1.000
_cell.angle_alpha   90.00
_cell.angle_beta   90.00
_cell.angle_gamma   90.00
#
_symmetry.space_group_name_H-M   'P 1'
#
loop_
_entity.id
_entity.type
_entity.pdbx_description
1 polymer ?
#
loop_
_entity_poly.entity_id
_entity_poly.type
_entity_poly.pdbx_seq_one_letter_code
_entity_poly.pdbx_strand_id
1 'polypeptide(L)'
;METLKTSSAEHALARFLRTVSAAALELARELENASSDRGRRSLDDAALGSLQRQVAEAPGMDTQDGVSPRQIAGHLKRDDEPNIRTALAAMQKRGVTERVPEVKPQRWRLAPPYRSIA
;
A
#
# COMPACT_ATOMS: atom_id res chain seq x y z
N MET A 1 26.10 -9.71 -46.27
CA MET A 1 25.42 -9.07 -45.13
C MET A 1 24.20 -8.36 -45.71
N GLU A 2 23.06 -9.03 -45.75
CA GLU A 2 21.83 -8.50 -46.36
C GLU A 2 21.27 -7.37 -45.50
N THR A 3 21.22 -6.17 -46.05
CA THR A 3 20.49 -5.03 -45.48
C THR A 3 18.99 -5.33 -45.56
N LEU A 4 18.38 -5.67 -44.43
CA LEU A 4 16.93 -5.71 -44.26
C LEU A 4 16.34 -4.35 -44.67
N LYS A 5 15.74 -4.27 -45.86
CA LYS A 5 14.92 -3.13 -46.29
C LYS A 5 13.66 -3.13 -45.44
N THR A 6 13.72 -2.46 -44.29
CA THR A 6 12.55 -2.24 -43.44
C THR A 6 11.61 -1.28 -44.18
N SER A 7 10.39 -1.72 -44.37
CA SER A 7 9.30 -0.99 -45.01
C SER A 7 8.97 0.31 -44.27
N SER A 8 8.33 1.25 -44.97
CA SER A 8 7.83 2.50 -44.36
C SER A 8 6.88 2.22 -43.18
N ALA A 9 6.08 1.16 -43.28
CA ALA A 9 5.18 0.73 -42.23
C ALA A 9 5.93 0.27 -40.96
N GLU A 10 7.02 -0.48 -41.11
CA GLU A 10 7.84 -0.91 -39.96
C GLU A 10 8.52 0.27 -39.26
N HIS A 11 8.98 1.27 -40.02
CA HIS A 11 9.52 2.50 -39.45
C HIS A 11 8.46 3.33 -38.70
N ALA A 12 7.26 3.43 -39.26
CA ALA A 12 6.13 4.11 -38.63
C ALA A 12 5.71 3.41 -37.32
N LEU A 13 5.60 2.08 -37.36
CA LEU A 13 5.28 1.27 -36.18
C LEU A 13 6.37 1.40 -35.10
N ALA A 14 7.65 1.33 -35.47
CA ALA A 14 8.74 1.51 -34.53
C ALA A 14 8.71 2.91 -33.88
N ARG A 15 8.39 3.95 -34.65
CA ARG A 15 8.25 5.32 -34.11
C ARG A 15 7.08 5.41 -33.14
N PHE A 16 5.93 4.85 -33.50
CA PHE A 16 4.76 4.79 -32.62
C PHE A 16 5.09 4.09 -31.30
N LEU A 17 5.70 2.90 -31.35
CA LEU A 17 6.06 2.13 -30.16
C LEU A 17 7.01 2.90 -29.24
N ARG A 18 7.99 3.63 -29.80
CA ARG A 18 8.88 4.49 -29.00
C ARG A 18 8.11 5.62 -28.32
N THR A 19 7.19 6.28 -29.02
CA THR A 19 6.37 7.35 -28.45
C THR A 19 5.48 6.83 -27.31
N VAL A 20 4.82 5.68 -27.52
CA VAL A 20 3.97 5.07 -26.48
C VAL A 20 4.81 4.65 -25.27
N SER A 21 5.99 4.05 -25.49
CA SER A 21 6.89 3.67 -24.41
C SER A 21 7.35 4.88 -23.59
N ALA A 22 7.68 6.00 -24.25
CA ALA A 22 8.04 7.23 -23.55
C ALA A 22 6.89 7.76 -22.70
N ALA A 23 5.68 7.85 -23.26
CA ALA A 23 4.50 8.30 -22.53
C ALA A 23 4.15 7.39 -21.34
N ALA A 24 4.28 6.07 -21.50
CA ALA A 24 4.06 5.12 -20.42
C ALA A 24 5.08 5.28 -19.29
N LEU A 25 6.35 5.54 -19.61
CA LEU A 25 7.40 5.82 -18.62
C LEU A 25 7.16 7.14 -17.89
N GLU A 26 6.70 8.18 -18.58
CA GLU A 26 6.32 9.46 -17.97
C GLU A 26 5.17 9.27 -16.98
N LEU A 27 4.11 8.56 -17.39
CA LEU A 27 2.99 8.26 -16.49
C LEU A 27 3.42 7.43 -15.27
N ALA A 28 4.28 6.44 -15.46
CA ALA A 28 4.81 5.64 -14.35
C ALA A 28 5.52 6.53 -13.33
N ARG A 29 6.40 7.44 -13.79
CA ARG A 29 7.08 8.41 -12.93
C ARG A 29 6.10 9.35 -12.23
N GLU A 30 5.07 9.83 -12.92
CA GLU A 30 4.05 10.67 -12.30
C GLU A 30 3.30 9.94 -11.18
N LEU A 31 2.98 8.66 -11.36
CA LEU A 31 2.33 7.86 -10.33
C LEU A 31 3.27 7.59 -9.14
N GLU A 32 4.53 7.25 -9.42
CA GLU A 32 5.57 7.07 -8.40
C GLU A 32 5.77 8.37 -7.59
N ASN A 33 5.81 9.52 -8.26
CA ASN A 33 5.99 10.84 -7.62
C ASN A 33 4.72 11.37 -6.93
N ALA A 34 3.52 11.06 -7.45
CA ALA A 34 2.25 11.48 -6.85
C ALA A 34 1.95 10.74 -5.54
N SER A 35 2.67 9.65 -5.27
CA SER A 35 2.49 8.78 -4.10
C SER A 35 2.79 9.46 -2.75
N SER A 36 3.34 10.68 -2.74
CA SER A 36 3.75 11.35 -1.50
C SER A 36 2.63 12.11 -0.76
N ASP A 37 1.55 12.51 -1.44
CA ASP A 37 0.55 13.40 -0.81
C ASP A 37 -0.90 13.25 -1.31
N ARG A 38 -1.12 12.70 -2.51
CA ARG A 38 -2.48 12.52 -3.03
C ARG A 38 -3.14 11.28 -2.43
N GLY A 39 -4.00 11.49 -1.43
CA GLY A 39 -4.84 10.44 -0.85
C GLY A 39 -4.50 10.06 0.58
N ARG A 40 -3.60 10.80 1.26
CA ARG A 40 -3.42 10.66 2.71
C ARG A 40 -4.71 11.06 3.43
N ARG A 41 -5.16 10.22 4.35
CA ARG A 41 -6.32 10.42 5.21
C ARG A 41 -5.86 10.37 6.66
N SER A 42 -6.44 11.23 7.49
CA SER A 42 -6.21 11.14 8.93
C SER A 42 -6.93 9.90 9.48
N LEU A 43 -6.32 9.26 10.48
CA LEU A 43 -7.01 8.24 11.29
C LEU A 43 -8.21 8.83 12.03
N ASP A 44 -8.23 10.14 12.27
CA ASP A 44 -9.36 10.83 12.90
C ASP A 44 -10.60 10.88 12.00
N ASP A 45 -10.40 10.88 10.68
CA ASP A 45 -11.50 10.86 9.69
C ASP A 45 -12.08 9.44 9.51
N ALA A 46 -11.44 8.41 10.07
CA ALA A 46 -11.83 7.01 9.89
C ALA A 46 -12.90 6.51 10.89
N ALA A 47 -13.43 7.39 11.75
CA ALA A 47 -14.47 7.07 12.76
C ALA A 47 -14.13 5.81 13.58
N LEU A 48 -12.89 5.75 14.08
CA LEU A 48 -12.39 4.61 14.85
C LEU A 48 -12.91 4.65 16.29
N GLY A 49 -13.34 3.50 16.80
CA GLY A 49 -13.57 3.32 18.24
C GLY A 49 -12.25 3.34 19.02
N SER A 50 -12.33 3.53 20.35
CA SER A 50 -11.15 3.67 21.22
C SER A 50 -10.10 2.54 21.03
N LEU A 51 -10.52 1.28 21.03
CA LEU A 51 -9.62 0.15 20.80
C LEU A 51 -9.00 0.17 19.38
N GLN A 52 -9.78 0.54 18.37
CA GLN A 52 -9.30 0.57 16.99
C GLN A 52 -8.27 1.69 16.78
N ARG A 53 -8.46 2.83 17.45
CA ARG A 53 -7.48 3.92 17.46
C ARG A 53 -6.17 3.48 18.12
N GLN A 54 -6.24 2.86 19.31
CA GLN A 54 -5.06 2.29 19.97
C GLN A 54 -4.34 1.23 19.11
N VAL A 55 -5.11 0.37 18.43
CA VAL A 55 -4.55 -0.63 17.51
C VAL A 55 -3.90 0.05 16.30
N ALA A 56 -4.50 1.09 15.73
CA ALA A 56 -3.94 1.84 14.59
C ALA A 56 -2.63 2.55 14.93
N GLU A 57 -2.52 3.06 16.15
CA GLU A 57 -1.35 3.77 16.67
C GLU A 57 -0.25 2.84 17.19
N ALA A 58 -0.47 1.52 17.17
CA ALA A 58 0.51 0.56 17.66
C ALA A 58 1.81 0.58 16.82
N PRO A 59 2.99 0.50 17.47
CA PRO A 59 4.26 0.46 16.75
C PRO A 59 4.30 -0.63 15.67
N GLY A 60 4.79 -0.27 14.49
CA GLY A 60 4.90 -1.16 13.33
C GLY A 60 3.68 -1.18 12.41
N MET A 61 2.51 -0.66 12.83
CA MET A 61 1.33 -0.56 11.96
C MET A 61 1.55 0.30 10.72
N ASP A 62 2.40 1.32 10.84
CA ASP A 62 2.69 2.23 9.75
C ASP A 62 3.74 1.71 8.76
N THR A 63 4.39 0.60 9.09
CA THR A 63 5.49 0.03 8.29
C THR A 63 4.99 -0.91 7.20
N GLN A 64 5.83 -1.15 6.20
CA GLN A 64 5.55 -2.15 5.16
C GLN A 64 5.48 -3.57 5.74
N ASP A 65 6.33 -3.87 6.73
CA ASP A 65 6.42 -5.18 7.38
C ASP A 65 5.19 -5.48 8.25
N GLY A 66 4.52 -4.44 8.72
CA GLY A 66 3.38 -4.55 9.63
C GLY A 66 3.73 -5.20 10.97
N VAL A 67 2.70 -5.49 11.74
CA VAL A 67 2.80 -6.02 13.10
C VAL A 67 1.78 -7.13 13.33
N SER A 68 2.15 -8.14 14.12
CA SER A 68 1.24 -9.24 14.47
C SER A 68 0.28 -8.85 15.60
N PRO A 69 -0.94 -9.45 15.69
CA PRO A 69 -1.87 -9.19 16.79
C PRO A 69 -1.24 -9.38 18.18
N ARG A 70 -0.37 -10.38 18.32
CA ARG A 70 0.37 -10.67 19.56
C ARG A 70 1.32 -9.53 19.94
N GLN A 71 2.03 -8.95 18.97
CA GLN A 71 2.91 -7.80 19.22
C GLN A 71 2.09 -6.56 19.61
N ILE A 72 0.97 -6.31 18.93
CA ILE A 72 0.04 -5.22 19.30
C ILE A 72 -0.45 -5.39 20.74
N ALA A 73 -0.86 -6.61 21.12
CA ALA A 73 -1.28 -6.92 22.48
C ALA A 73 -0.20 -6.57 23.52
N GLY A 74 1.06 -6.96 23.21
CA GLY A 74 2.23 -6.61 24.02
C GLY A 74 2.46 -5.09 24.14
N HIS A 75 2.34 -4.34 23.04
CA HIS A 75 2.48 -2.88 23.05
C HIS A 75 1.40 -2.18 23.86
N LEU A 76 0.15 -2.65 23.74
CA LEU A 76 -0.99 -2.10 24.48
C LEU A 76 -1.01 -2.56 25.95
N LYS A 77 -0.11 -3.48 26.36
CA LYS A 77 -0.11 -4.14 27.68
C LYS A 77 -1.46 -4.77 27.99
N ARG A 78 -2.07 -5.42 27.00
CA ARG A 78 -3.36 -6.11 27.10
C ARG A 78 -3.18 -7.58 26.78
N ASP A 79 -3.94 -8.44 27.46
CA ASP A 79 -3.94 -9.89 27.22
C ASP A 79 -5.16 -10.32 26.37
N ASP A 80 -5.47 -9.53 25.35
CA ASP A 80 -6.72 -9.63 24.61
C ASP A 80 -6.49 -9.62 23.09
N GLU A 81 -5.69 -10.60 22.65
CA GLU A 81 -5.42 -10.84 21.23
C GLU A 81 -6.71 -11.10 20.41
N PRO A 82 -7.74 -11.83 20.91
CA PRO A 82 -8.98 -12.02 20.17
C PRO A 82 -9.70 -10.72 19.81
N ASN A 83 -9.80 -9.76 20.74
CA ASN A 83 -10.43 -8.47 20.43
C ASN A 83 -9.59 -7.62 19.49
N ILE A 84 -8.25 -7.70 19.56
CA ILE A 84 -7.37 -7.05 18.60
C ILE A 84 -7.60 -7.60 17.19
N ARG A 85 -7.70 -8.93 17.02
CA ARG A 85 -8.02 -9.56 15.73
C ARG A 85 -9.39 -9.10 15.20
N THR A 86 -10.38 -9.00 16.07
CA THR A 86 -11.72 -8.48 15.71
C THR A 86 -11.66 -7.02 15.27
N ALA A 87 -10.92 -6.17 16.00
CA ALA A 87 -10.72 -4.77 15.65
C ALA A 87 -10.04 -4.61 14.29
N LEU A 88 -8.96 -5.35 14.04
CA LEU A 88 -8.23 -5.37 12.75
C LEU A 88 -9.12 -5.81 11.59
N ALA A 89 -9.93 -6.86 11.78
CA ALA A 89 -10.87 -7.31 10.76
C ALA A 89 -11.93 -6.25 10.45
N ALA A 90 -12.45 -5.55 11.47
CA ALA A 90 -13.41 -4.46 11.29
C ALA A 90 -12.80 -3.22 10.62
N MET A 91 -11.54 -2.91 10.92
CA MET A 91 -10.77 -1.85 10.25
C MET A 91 -10.48 -2.20 8.79
N GLN A 92 -10.19 -3.47 8.49
CA GLN A 92 -9.97 -3.95 7.12
C GLN A 92 -11.21 -3.83 6.25
N LYS A 93 -12.38 -4.19 6.78
CA LYS A 93 -13.67 -4.00 6.06
C LYS A 93 -13.91 -2.55 5.64
N ARG A 94 -13.32 -1.58 6.35
CA ARG A 94 -13.41 -0.15 6.08
C ARG A 94 -12.21 0.40 5.30
N GLY A 95 -11.27 -0.45 4.89
CA GLY A 95 -10.06 -0.05 4.17
C GLY A 95 -9.06 0.75 5.01
N VAL A 96 -9.11 0.65 6.35
CA VAL A 96 -8.17 1.35 7.24
C VAL A 96 -6.89 0.54 7.45
N THR A 97 -7.02 -0.79 7.50
CA THR A 97 -5.90 -1.73 7.64
C THR A 97 -5.93 -2.79 6.57
N GLU A 98 -4.78 -3.38 6.28
CA GLU A 98 -4.64 -4.50 5.36
C GLU A 98 -3.76 -5.59 5.97
N ARG A 99 -3.90 -6.79 5.44
CA ARG A 99 -3.04 -7.92 5.77
C ARG A 99 -1.74 -7.79 4.98
N VAL A 100 -0.63 -8.12 5.61
CA VAL A 100 0.63 -8.34 4.89
C VAL A 100 0.52 -9.69 4.16
N PRO A 101 0.69 -9.72 2.83
CA PRO A 101 0.58 -10.95 2.06
C PRO A 101 1.70 -11.93 2.42
N GLU A 102 1.40 -13.23 2.35
CA GLU A 102 2.40 -14.32 2.38
C GLU A 102 3.27 -14.44 3.64
N VAL A 103 2.97 -13.71 4.73
CA VAL A 103 3.72 -13.77 6.00
C VAL A 103 2.99 -14.60 7.06
N LYS A 104 3.75 -15.43 7.80
CA LYS A 104 3.30 -16.12 9.02
C LYS A 104 4.23 -15.78 10.22
N PRO A 105 3.69 -15.47 11.41
CA PRO A 105 2.27 -15.28 11.72
C PRO A 105 1.67 -14.09 10.95
N GLN A 106 0.33 -14.09 10.76
CA GLN A 106 -0.35 -13.03 10.00
C GLN A 106 -0.02 -11.66 10.59
N ARG A 107 0.51 -10.77 9.75
CA ARG A 107 0.78 -9.38 10.08
C ARG A 107 -0.23 -8.43 9.46
N TRP A 108 -0.37 -7.28 10.08
CA TRP A 108 -1.29 -6.22 9.71
C TRP A 108 -0.56 -4.89 9.63
N ARG A 109 -1.01 -4.03 8.74
CA ARG A 109 -0.49 -2.67 8.57
C ARG A 109 -1.64 -1.73 8.20
N LEU A 110 -1.45 -0.43 8.39
CA LEU A 110 -2.36 0.58 7.88
C LEU A 110 -2.41 0.49 6.35
N ALA A 111 -3.60 0.72 5.79
CA ALA A 111 -3.76 0.82 4.35
C ALA A 111 -3.01 2.05 3.81
N PRO A 112 -2.60 2.07 2.53
CA PRO A 112 -1.81 3.16 1.96
C PRO A 112 -2.31 4.58 2.29
N PRO A 113 -3.64 4.88 2.25
CA PRO A 113 -4.15 6.21 2.60
C PRO A 113 -3.86 6.65 4.04
N TYR A 114 -3.73 5.73 4.99
CA TYR A 114 -3.55 6.06 6.41
C TYR A 114 -2.10 5.93 6.87
N ARG A 115 -1.18 5.53 5.99
CA ARG A 115 0.22 5.40 6.34
C ARG A 115 0.93 6.74 6.33
N SER A 116 1.74 7.01 7.35
CA SER A 116 2.73 8.07 7.27
C SER A 116 3.94 7.54 6.51
N ILE A 117 4.26 8.23 5.41
CA ILE A 117 5.47 7.93 4.65
C ILE A 117 6.63 8.33 5.55
N ALA A 118 7.33 7.35 6.09
CA ALA A 118 8.68 7.49 6.58
C ALA A 118 9.64 7.08 5.45
#